data_AF-A0A8H2W1W1-F1
#
_entry.id   AF-A0A8H2W1W1-F1
#
_cell.length_a   1.000
_cell.length_b   1.000
_cell.length_c   1.000
_cell.angle_alpha   90.00
_cell.angle_beta   90.00
_cell.angle_gamma   90.00
#
_symmetry.space_group_name_H-M   'P 1'
#
loop_
_entity.id
_entity.type
_entity.pdbx_description
1 polymer ?
#
loop_
_entity_poly.entity_id
_entity_poly.type
_entity_poly.pdbx_seq_one_letter_code
_entity_poly.pdbx_strand_id
1 'polypeptide(L)'
;MESQADPRDPPANPGEDYLFNLDMSCDLMSEWDIQQAREKPVAVIGVKDAQLSAPVGANAWGWNGVMAECPIQPILVSVSVALRRAFKMASEDDDITEDTIHYGRIRSAILETVHRYNTKLKPDNAAELSIKNIVTHLIGALTIRHHLTVGKNVNWSSVKVMLPKSSLHGAGTSLTMQTIYREEILEDQELGSPESIGVMGRSLSLRIHDLTVPTLIGMLEKERFRKQNVIVNVEVDRWLWYGDSHWDMEQIIVKAMEESSFQTLEALAEHIGKLLTRYVLIPKIIGAVSTASSEAAKTWESFSDDYKKVPWEETDVKDFCSIVNIKLEKPGIYMDTIPGVEMSMDIQPQSNSPYFYLWEDYEKLKIPERSYNGTLKDWIAENYPDEPLAYRKRKLEASETEPAKSRKTTEEVNSHPSSPNPTAS
;
A
#
# COMPACT_ATOMS: atom_id res chain seq x y z
N MET A 1 -62.61 0.38 21.83
CA MET A 1 -61.90 0.33 20.53
C MET A 1 -60.52 -0.22 20.82
N GLU A 2 -60.41 -1.54 20.81
CA GLU A 2 -59.14 -2.26 20.84
C GLU A 2 -58.53 -2.20 19.44
N SER A 3 -57.27 -1.78 19.34
CA SER A 3 -56.50 -1.87 18.10
C SER A 3 -55.50 -3.01 18.27
N GLN A 4 -55.69 -4.05 17.45
CA GLN A 4 -54.85 -5.24 17.36
C GLN A 4 -53.42 -4.87 16.93
N ALA A 5 -52.42 -5.42 17.62
CA ALA A 5 -51.04 -5.49 17.14
C ALA A 5 -50.85 -6.81 16.37
N ASP A 6 -50.34 -6.71 15.15
CA ASP A 6 -50.00 -7.84 14.27
C ASP A 6 -48.68 -8.49 14.74
N PRO A 7 -48.63 -9.80 15.07
CA PRO A 7 -47.44 -10.45 15.59
C PRO A 7 -46.66 -11.15 14.48
N ARG A 8 -46.18 -10.42 13.47
CA ARG A 8 -45.27 -10.95 12.45
C ARG A 8 -44.29 -9.89 11.94
N ASP A 9 -43.42 -9.42 12.83
CA ASP A 9 -42.10 -8.93 12.45
C ASP A 9 -41.15 -9.18 13.63
N PRO A 10 -40.02 -9.91 13.45
CA PRO A 10 -39.00 -9.93 14.48
C PRO A 10 -38.42 -8.50 14.62
N PRO A 11 -38.12 -8.04 15.84
CA PRO A 11 -37.55 -6.72 16.02
C PRO A 11 -36.23 -6.66 15.27
N ALA A 12 -36.09 -5.66 14.40
CA ALA A 12 -34.82 -5.32 13.77
C ALA A 12 -33.79 -5.12 14.89
N ASN A 13 -32.83 -6.05 15.02
CA ASN A 13 -31.70 -5.91 15.94
C ASN A 13 -30.97 -4.60 15.61
N PRO A 14 -31.05 -3.57 16.46
CA PRO A 14 -30.26 -2.36 16.27
C PRO A 14 -28.90 -2.65 16.90
N GLY A 15 -27.97 -3.23 16.14
CA GLY A 15 -26.67 -3.62 16.74
C GLY A 15 -25.57 -4.19 15.84
N GLU A 16 -25.68 -4.17 14.50
CA GLU A 16 -24.60 -4.70 13.64
C GLU A 16 -23.86 -3.63 12.81
N ASP A 17 -24.41 -2.43 12.66
CA ASP A 17 -23.85 -1.39 11.77
C ASP A 17 -22.77 -0.50 12.43
N TYR A 18 -22.47 -0.70 13.71
CA TYR A 18 -21.43 0.06 14.44
C TYR A 18 -20.01 -0.49 14.28
N LEU A 19 -19.82 -1.58 13.51
CA LEU A 19 -18.54 -2.30 13.38
C LEU A 19 -17.46 -1.60 12.53
N PHE A 20 -17.74 -0.41 12.00
CA PHE A 20 -16.87 0.26 11.02
C PHE A 20 -15.99 1.38 11.57
N ASN A 21 -16.19 1.78 12.83
CA ASN A 21 -15.35 2.77 13.52
C ASN A 21 -14.33 2.07 14.43
N LEU A 22 -13.54 1.15 13.87
CA LEU A 22 -12.22 0.91 14.45
C LEU A 22 -11.46 2.22 14.24
N ASP A 23 -11.26 2.99 15.31
CA ASP A 23 -10.38 4.15 15.29
C ASP A 23 -8.99 3.65 14.86
N MET A 24 -8.70 3.80 13.56
CA MET A 24 -7.52 3.21 12.93
C MET A 24 -6.28 4.07 13.12
N SER A 25 -6.41 5.23 13.77
CA SER A 25 -5.33 6.19 13.90
C SER A 25 -4.34 5.85 15.02
N CYS A 26 -4.81 5.37 16.17
CA CYS A 26 -3.95 5.19 17.35
C CYS A 26 -3.04 3.95 17.34
N ASP A 27 -3.27 2.97 16.46
CA ASP A 27 -2.48 1.71 16.40
C ASP A 27 -1.75 1.49 15.07
N LEU A 28 -1.67 2.52 14.21
CA LEU A 28 -1.05 2.36 12.89
C LEU A 28 0.47 2.36 13.01
N MET A 29 1.06 1.26 12.58
CA MET A 29 2.50 1.01 12.54
C MET A 29 2.93 0.84 11.09
N SER A 30 4.21 1.07 10.80
CA SER A 30 4.78 0.64 9.52
C SER A 30 4.83 -0.89 9.47
N GLU A 31 4.86 -1.47 8.27
CA GLU A 31 5.08 -2.90 8.08
C GLU A 31 6.41 -3.35 8.71
N TRP A 32 7.44 -2.50 8.66
CA TRP A 32 8.70 -2.75 9.35
C TRP A 32 8.52 -2.85 10.87
N ASP A 33 7.80 -1.90 11.47
CA ASP A 33 7.57 -1.89 12.91
C ASP A 33 6.75 -3.11 13.35
N ILE A 34 5.73 -3.51 12.57
CA ILE A 34 4.99 -4.76 12.80
C ILE A 34 5.92 -5.96 12.74
N GLN A 35 6.81 -6.03 11.75
CA GLN A 35 7.74 -7.14 11.62
C GLN A 35 8.73 -7.23 12.79
N GLN A 36 9.12 -6.09 13.37
CA GLN A 36 9.99 -6.04 14.56
C GLN A 36 9.22 -6.36 15.86
N ALA A 37 7.99 -5.89 15.98
CA ALA A 37 7.15 -6.12 17.16
C ALA A 37 6.59 -7.56 17.21
N ARG A 38 6.51 -8.24 16.06
CA ARG A 38 6.00 -9.60 15.96
C ARG A 38 6.93 -10.61 16.65
N GLU A 39 6.34 -11.43 17.52
CA GLU A 39 7.00 -12.61 18.08
C GLU A 39 7.26 -13.68 17.00
N LYS A 40 8.34 -14.46 17.16
CA LYS A 40 8.62 -15.58 16.27
C LYS A 40 7.44 -16.57 16.28
N PRO A 41 6.78 -16.83 15.13
CA PRO A 41 5.62 -17.71 15.10
C PRO A 41 6.04 -19.15 15.38
N VAL A 42 5.28 -19.84 16.23
CA VAL A 42 5.45 -21.29 16.44
C VAL A 42 4.89 -22.06 15.24
N ALA A 43 3.77 -21.58 14.71
CA ALA A 43 3.15 -22.09 13.51
C ALA A 43 2.39 -20.96 12.78
N VAL A 44 2.21 -21.10 11.48
CA VAL A 44 1.38 -20.20 10.67
C VAL A 44 0.38 -21.06 9.90
N ILE A 45 -0.90 -20.74 10.07
CA ILE A 45 -2.01 -21.41 9.38
C ILE A 45 -2.69 -20.38 8.49
N GLY A 46 -2.98 -20.77 7.25
CA GLY A 46 -3.56 -19.82 6.31
C GLY A 46 -4.24 -20.46 5.12
N VAL A 47 -5.03 -19.63 4.44
CA VAL A 47 -5.63 -19.92 3.15
C VAL A 47 -4.99 -18.96 2.16
N LYS A 48 -4.44 -19.48 1.07
CA LYS A 48 -3.75 -18.68 0.05
C LYS A 48 -4.60 -18.61 -1.22
N ASP A 49 -4.73 -17.39 -1.73
CA ASP A 49 -5.29 -17.04 -3.04
C ASP A 49 -6.67 -17.67 -3.31
N ALA A 50 -7.56 -17.59 -2.32
CA ALA A 50 -8.96 -17.98 -2.50
C ALA A 50 -9.60 -17.09 -3.59
N GLN A 51 -9.97 -17.71 -4.70
CA GLN A 51 -10.51 -17.02 -5.87
C GLN A 51 -11.99 -16.72 -5.68
N LEU A 52 -12.33 -15.43 -5.69
CA LEU A 52 -13.69 -14.94 -5.52
C LEU A 52 -13.94 -13.77 -6.48
N SER A 53 -15.13 -13.19 -6.42
CA SER A 53 -15.47 -11.98 -7.17
C SER A 53 -16.19 -11.00 -6.26
N ALA A 54 -15.91 -9.71 -6.40
CA ALA A 54 -16.56 -8.65 -5.65
C ALA A 54 -16.71 -7.37 -6.50
N PRO A 55 -17.72 -6.52 -6.21
CA PRO A 55 -17.77 -5.17 -6.73
C PRO A 55 -16.69 -4.34 -6.02
N VAL A 56 -15.62 -4.04 -6.75
CA VAL A 56 -14.46 -3.34 -6.18
C VAL A 56 -13.79 -2.55 -7.26
N GLY A 57 -13.69 -1.25 -7.04
CA GLY A 57 -12.79 -0.31 -7.68
C GLY A 57 -12.73 -0.33 -9.21
N ALA A 58 -11.80 0.46 -9.73
CA ALA A 58 -11.41 0.38 -11.13
C ALA A 58 -10.76 -0.98 -11.42
N ASN A 59 -11.21 -1.64 -12.49
CA ASN A 59 -10.43 -2.68 -13.15
C ASN A 59 -9.58 -2.04 -14.26
N ALA A 60 -8.78 -2.84 -14.97
CA ALA A 60 -7.91 -2.48 -16.08
C ALA A 60 -8.61 -1.72 -17.23
N TRP A 61 -9.95 -1.70 -17.26
CA TRP A 61 -10.76 -1.00 -18.26
C TRP A 61 -11.33 0.32 -17.73
N GLY A 62 -11.02 0.67 -16.48
CA GLY A 62 -11.45 1.87 -15.81
C GLY A 62 -12.78 1.74 -15.09
N TRP A 63 -13.00 2.65 -14.14
CA TRP A 63 -14.29 2.93 -13.52
C TRP A 63 -14.38 4.42 -13.21
N ASN A 64 -15.50 5.02 -13.58
CA ASN A 64 -15.76 6.47 -13.47
C ASN A 64 -16.26 6.90 -12.07
N GLY A 65 -16.35 5.96 -11.11
CA GLY A 65 -16.89 6.23 -9.78
C GLY A 65 -18.42 6.18 -9.70
N VAL A 66 -19.13 5.84 -10.78
CA VAL A 66 -20.59 5.63 -10.73
C VAL A 66 -20.85 4.28 -10.05
N MET A 67 -21.40 4.30 -8.85
CA MET A 67 -21.56 3.12 -7.98
C MET A 67 -22.38 2.00 -8.62
N ALA A 68 -23.45 2.34 -9.35
CA ALA A 68 -24.28 1.37 -10.06
C ALA A 68 -23.54 0.65 -11.20
N GLU A 69 -22.42 1.21 -11.66
CA GLU A 69 -21.60 0.69 -12.76
C GLU A 69 -20.28 0.06 -12.25
N CYS A 70 -20.11 -0.07 -10.93
CA CYS A 70 -18.90 -0.64 -10.36
C CYS A 70 -18.70 -2.09 -10.86
N PRO A 71 -17.55 -2.40 -11.49
CA PRO A 71 -17.35 -3.72 -12.08
C PRO A 71 -17.20 -4.78 -11.00
N ILE A 72 -17.84 -5.93 -11.25
CA ILE A 72 -17.52 -7.15 -10.52
C ILE A 72 -16.26 -7.74 -11.15
N GLN A 73 -15.17 -7.82 -10.39
CA GLN A 73 -13.90 -8.35 -10.86
C GLN A 73 -13.38 -9.48 -9.96
N PRO A 74 -12.57 -10.41 -10.50
CA PRO A 74 -11.96 -11.45 -9.70
C PRO A 74 -11.05 -10.85 -8.63
N ILE A 75 -11.11 -11.41 -7.43
CA ILE A 75 -10.23 -11.08 -6.30
C ILE A 75 -9.56 -12.36 -5.80
N LEU A 76 -8.32 -12.24 -5.33
CA LEU A 76 -7.61 -13.29 -4.62
C LEU A 76 -7.50 -12.90 -3.16
N VAL A 77 -8.08 -13.70 -2.26
CA VAL A 77 -8.04 -13.45 -0.82
C VAL A 77 -7.07 -14.43 -0.17
N SER A 78 -6.06 -13.89 0.50
CA SER A 78 -5.11 -14.64 1.30
C SER A 78 -5.22 -14.23 2.77
N VAL A 79 -5.33 -15.20 3.67
CA VAL A 79 -5.36 -14.97 5.12
C VAL A 79 -4.34 -15.88 5.78
N SER A 80 -3.51 -15.31 6.65
CA SER A 80 -2.55 -16.04 7.49
C SER A 80 -2.73 -15.66 8.94
N VAL A 81 -2.63 -16.64 9.84
CA VAL A 81 -2.72 -16.46 11.29
C VAL A 81 -1.54 -17.17 11.93
N ALA A 82 -0.81 -16.48 12.79
CA ALA A 82 0.31 -17.04 13.53
C ALA A 82 -0.11 -17.42 14.94
N LEU A 83 0.22 -18.66 15.31
CA LEU A 83 -0.04 -19.17 16.64
C LEU A 83 1.08 -18.76 17.60
N ARG A 84 0.67 -18.30 18.79
CA ARG A 84 1.54 -17.95 19.92
C ARG A 84 2.15 -19.19 20.58
N ARG A 85 1.43 -20.32 20.54
CA ARG A 85 1.81 -21.59 21.18
C ARG A 85 1.71 -22.74 20.17
N ALA A 86 2.39 -23.85 20.45
CA ALA A 86 2.29 -25.06 19.63
C ALA A 86 0.90 -25.72 19.81
N PHE A 87 0.37 -26.30 18.74
CA PHE A 87 -0.88 -27.06 18.72
C PHE A 87 -0.66 -28.52 19.15
N LYS A 88 -0.10 -28.72 20.34
CA LYS A 88 0.35 -30.04 20.80
C LYS A 88 -0.81 -31.04 20.91
N MET A 89 -1.94 -30.64 21.47
CA MET A 89 -3.10 -31.53 21.63
C MET A 89 -3.65 -31.92 20.27
N ALA A 90 -3.83 -30.94 19.37
CA ALA A 90 -4.33 -31.21 18.02
C ALA A 90 -3.43 -32.20 17.27
N SER A 91 -2.11 -32.10 17.47
CA SER A 91 -1.14 -32.99 16.82
C SER A 91 -1.05 -34.38 17.47
N GLU A 92 -1.24 -34.50 18.78
CA GLU A 92 -1.15 -35.78 19.49
C GLU A 92 -2.44 -36.61 19.34
N ASP A 93 -3.60 -35.93 19.38
CA ASP A 93 -4.91 -36.56 19.31
C ASP A 93 -5.45 -36.70 17.87
N ASP A 94 -4.76 -36.11 16.88
CA ASP A 94 -5.19 -36.02 15.47
C ASP A 94 -6.64 -35.48 15.32
N ASP A 95 -6.95 -34.43 16.08
CA ASP A 95 -8.27 -33.79 16.13
C ASP A 95 -8.18 -32.25 16.18
N ILE A 96 -9.28 -31.58 15.88
CA ILE A 96 -9.39 -30.12 15.92
C ILE A 96 -9.71 -29.68 17.36
N THR A 97 -8.66 -29.46 18.15
CA THR A 97 -8.74 -28.97 19.53
C THR A 97 -8.61 -27.45 19.63
N GLU A 98 -8.81 -26.90 20.84
CA GLU A 98 -8.80 -25.44 21.08
C GLU A 98 -7.43 -24.76 20.89
N ASP A 99 -6.34 -25.52 20.87
CA ASP A 99 -4.97 -25.02 20.69
C ASP A 99 -4.54 -24.86 19.22
N THR A 100 -5.45 -25.12 18.26
CA THR A 100 -5.23 -24.90 16.83
C THR A 100 -6.35 -24.10 16.17
N ILE A 101 -6.09 -23.62 14.96
CA ILE A 101 -7.09 -22.99 14.10
C ILE A 101 -7.21 -23.79 12.83
N HIS A 102 -8.38 -24.37 12.59
CA HIS A 102 -8.60 -25.13 11.36
C HIS A 102 -8.72 -24.18 10.14
N TYR A 103 -7.92 -24.42 9.10
CA TYR A 103 -7.94 -23.62 7.86
C TYR A 103 -9.33 -23.60 7.18
N GLY A 104 -10.16 -24.63 7.41
CA GLY A 104 -11.54 -24.65 6.96
C GLY A 104 -12.40 -23.54 7.58
N ARG A 105 -12.17 -23.16 8.84
CA ARG A 105 -12.85 -22.02 9.48
C ARG A 105 -12.42 -20.70 8.83
N ILE A 106 -11.13 -20.54 8.55
CA ILE A 106 -10.60 -19.37 7.83
C ILE A 106 -11.25 -19.28 6.44
N ARG A 107 -11.27 -20.37 5.69
CA ARG A 107 -11.91 -20.42 4.36
C ARG A 107 -13.39 -20.07 4.43
N SER A 108 -14.15 -20.66 5.36
CA SER A 108 -15.57 -20.37 5.52
C SER A 108 -15.82 -18.90 5.88
N ALA A 109 -15.00 -18.33 6.76
CA ALA A 109 -15.06 -16.91 7.11
C ALA A 109 -14.81 -15.99 5.91
N ILE A 110 -13.83 -16.32 5.06
CA ILE A 110 -13.57 -15.60 3.80
C ILE A 110 -14.81 -15.66 2.89
N LEU A 111 -15.34 -16.86 2.63
CA LEU A 111 -16.47 -17.06 1.72
C LEU A 111 -17.72 -16.34 2.20
N GLU A 112 -18.07 -16.48 3.49
CA GLU A 112 -19.23 -15.82 4.07
C GLU A 112 -19.09 -14.30 4.03
N THR A 113 -17.91 -13.78 4.34
CA THR A 113 -17.67 -12.34 4.36
C THR A 113 -17.77 -11.73 2.98
N VAL A 114 -17.16 -12.34 1.96
CA VAL A 114 -17.26 -11.83 0.58
C VAL A 114 -18.68 -11.98 0.05
N HIS A 115 -19.38 -13.07 0.39
CA HIS A 115 -20.80 -13.21 0.03
C HIS A 115 -21.66 -12.10 0.65
N ARG A 116 -21.43 -11.77 1.92
CA ARG A 116 -22.10 -10.66 2.62
C ARG A 116 -21.75 -9.30 2.03
N TYR A 117 -20.47 -9.07 1.72
CA TYR A 117 -20.03 -7.88 1.02
C TYR A 117 -20.78 -7.72 -0.32
N ASN A 118 -20.94 -8.80 -1.09
CA ASN A 118 -21.65 -8.74 -2.37
C ASN A 118 -23.17 -8.55 -2.26
N THR A 119 -23.80 -8.94 -1.15
CA THR A 119 -25.27 -9.00 -1.04
C THR A 119 -25.86 -7.95 -0.11
N LYS A 120 -25.09 -7.50 0.88
CA LYS A 120 -25.55 -6.60 1.94
C LYS A 120 -24.85 -5.25 1.95
N LEU A 121 -23.73 -5.08 1.23
CA LEU A 121 -23.04 -3.79 1.17
C LEU A 121 -23.98 -2.75 0.56
N LYS A 122 -24.17 -1.65 1.29
CA LYS A 122 -24.81 -0.44 0.83
C LYS A 122 -23.77 0.66 0.93
N PRO A 123 -22.96 0.86 -0.12
CA PRO A 123 -21.95 1.89 -0.07
C PRO A 123 -22.64 3.26 -0.08
N ASP A 124 -22.18 4.19 0.75
CA ASP A 124 -22.70 5.56 0.79
C ASP A 124 -22.08 6.41 -0.33
N ASN A 125 -20.87 6.04 -0.75
CA ASN A 125 -20.13 6.70 -1.83
C ASN A 125 -19.23 5.72 -2.59
N ALA A 126 -18.69 6.17 -3.72
CA ALA A 126 -17.82 5.36 -4.57
C ALA A 126 -16.51 4.91 -3.90
N ALA A 127 -15.97 5.68 -2.95
CA ALA A 127 -14.70 5.35 -2.31
C ALA A 127 -14.80 4.10 -1.40
N GLU A 128 -16.00 3.77 -0.93
CA GLU A 128 -16.27 2.55 -0.15
C GLU A 128 -16.22 1.27 -0.98
N LEU A 129 -16.31 1.38 -2.31
CA LEU A 129 -16.08 0.26 -3.22
C LEU A 129 -14.59 0.09 -3.51
N SER A 130 -13.75 0.09 -2.48
CA SER A 130 -12.29 -0.03 -2.60
C SER A 130 -11.76 -1.30 -1.94
N ILE A 131 -10.53 -1.69 -2.30
CA ILE A 131 -9.85 -2.87 -1.72
C ILE A 131 -9.80 -2.77 -0.19
N LYS A 132 -9.62 -1.54 0.33
CA LYS A 132 -9.60 -1.25 1.78
C LYS A 132 -10.85 -1.74 2.47
N ASN A 133 -12.02 -1.48 1.90
CA ASN A 133 -13.27 -1.88 2.54
C ASN A 133 -13.39 -3.40 2.64
N ILE A 134 -13.04 -4.14 1.58
CA ILE A 134 -13.03 -5.62 1.59
C ILE A 134 -12.08 -6.15 2.67
N VAL A 135 -10.86 -5.60 2.76
CA VAL A 135 -9.88 -5.99 3.78
C VAL A 135 -10.39 -5.72 5.19
N THR A 136 -10.99 -4.55 5.43
CA THR A 136 -11.60 -4.19 6.72
C THR A 136 -12.72 -5.16 7.09
N HIS A 137 -13.63 -5.48 6.16
CA HIS A 137 -14.70 -6.45 6.39
C HIS A 137 -14.16 -7.85 6.74
N LEU A 138 -13.11 -8.30 6.05
CA LEU A 138 -12.46 -9.59 6.31
C LEU A 138 -11.85 -9.61 7.70
N ILE A 139 -11.14 -8.57 8.11
CA ILE A 139 -10.53 -8.52 9.44
C ILE A 139 -11.59 -8.43 10.54
N GLY A 140 -12.62 -7.61 10.35
CA GLY A 140 -13.75 -7.56 11.28
C GLY A 140 -14.44 -8.92 11.42
N ALA A 141 -14.58 -9.67 10.31
CA ALA A 141 -15.14 -11.02 10.36
C ALA A 141 -14.25 -12.01 11.11
N LEU A 142 -12.94 -12.03 10.82
CA LEU A 142 -11.99 -12.93 11.49
C LEU A 142 -11.89 -12.64 12.99
N THR A 143 -11.89 -11.36 13.36
CA THR A 143 -11.63 -10.89 14.72
C THR A 143 -12.90 -10.93 15.58
N ILE A 144 -13.99 -10.35 15.09
CA ILE A 144 -15.18 -10.09 15.91
C ILE A 144 -16.26 -11.14 15.68
N ARG A 145 -16.47 -11.57 14.45
CA ARG A 145 -17.60 -12.48 14.13
C ARG A 145 -17.26 -13.94 14.36
N HIS A 146 -16.09 -14.36 13.91
CA HIS A 146 -15.68 -15.76 13.98
C HIS A 146 -14.69 -16.04 15.12
N HIS A 147 -14.23 -15.00 15.82
CA HIS A 147 -13.26 -15.06 16.91
C HIS A 147 -12.08 -15.98 16.60
N LEU A 148 -11.53 -15.86 15.39
CA LEU A 148 -10.41 -16.69 14.91
C LEU A 148 -9.06 -16.07 15.25
N THR A 149 -9.01 -14.76 15.46
CA THR A 149 -7.76 -14.02 15.70
C THR A 149 -7.69 -13.39 17.09
N VAL A 150 -8.78 -13.43 17.86
CA VAL A 150 -8.86 -12.95 19.24
C VAL A 150 -8.64 -14.13 20.20
N GLY A 151 -7.93 -13.89 21.29
CA GLY A 151 -7.68 -14.86 22.36
C GLY A 151 -6.21 -15.27 22.50
N LYS A 152 -5.96 -16.20 23.45
CA LYS A 152 -4.60 -16.56 23.92
C LYS A 152 -3.67 -17.17 22.85
N ASN A 153 -4.23 -17.67 21.76
CA ASN A 153 -3.51 -18.53 20.82
C ASN A 153 -2.97 -17.81 19.60
N VAL A 154 -3.38 -16.58 19.31
CA VAL A 154 -2.94 -15.82 18.13
C VAL A 154 -2.14 -14.60 18.57
N ASN A 155 -1.04 -14.32 17.87
CA ASN A 155 -0.25 -13.10 18.07
C ASN A 155 -0.16 -12.22 16.83
N TRP A 156 -0.46 -12.75 15.65
CA TRP A 156 -0.40 -12.01 14.41
C TRP A 156 -1.37 -12.58 13.38
N SER A 157 -1.97 -11.71 12.57
CA SER A 157 -2.70 -12.07 11.37
C SER A 157 -2.29 -11.18 10.20
N SER A 158 -2.47 -11.71 8.99
CA SER A 158 -2.34 -10.98 7.74
C SER A 158 -3.50 -11.32 6.83
N VAL A 159 -4.16 -10.28 6.32
CA VAL A 159 -5.22 -10.38 5.32
C VAL A 159 -4.77 -9.59 4.10
N LYS A 160 -4.66 -10.29 2.97
CA LYS A 160 -4.28 -9.72 1.68
C LYS A 160 -5.42 -9.92 0.69
N VAL A 161 -5.83 -8.85 0.04
CA VAL A 161 -6.75 -8.89 -1.11
C VAL A 161 -5.99 -8.40 -2.32
N MET A 162 -5.93 -9.21 -3.38
CA MET A 162 -5.31 -8.87 -4.66
C MET A 162 -6.34 -8.78 -5.77
N LEU A 163 -6.25 -7.72 -6.56
CA LEU A 163 -7.01 -7.48 -7.78
C LEU A 163 -6.10 -7.79 -8.98
N PRO A 164 -6.11 -9.03 -9.51
CA PRO A 164 -5.26 -9.39 -10.65
C PRO A 164 -5.62 -8.64 -11.93
N LYS A 165 -6.81 -8.04 -12.00
CA LYS A 165 -7.29 -7.26 -13.15
C LYS A 165 -7.30 -5.76 -12.92
N SER A 166 -6.63 -5.23 -11.89
CA SER A 166 -6.56 -3.77 -11.67
C SER A 166 -5.47 -3.07 -12.48
N SER A 167 -4.55 -3.82 -13.10
CA SER A 167 -3.41 -3.29 -13.85
C SER A 167 -3.42 -3.80 -15.29
N LEU A 168 -2.99 -2.96 -16.24
CA LEU A 168 -2.77 -3.36 -17.64
C LEU A 168 -1.31 -3.75 -17.91
N HIS A 169 -0.38 -3.23 -17.12
CA HIS A 169 1.06 -3.41 -17.34
C HIS A 169 1.71 -4.36 -16.32
N GLY A 170 0.99 -4.76 -15.27
CA GLY A 170 1.52 -5.60 -14.20
C GLY A 170 0.60 -6.74 -13.80
N ALA A 171 0.97 -7.44 -12.73
CA ALA A 171 0.21 -8.56 -12.19
C ALA A 171 -1.04 -8.14 -11.40
N GLY A 172 -1.22 -6.83 -11.16
CA GLY A 172 -2.35 -6.25 -10.45
C GLY A 172 -1.95 -5.50 -9.18
N THR A 173 -2.93 -5.17 -8.36
CA THR A 173 -2.77 -4.40 -7.12
C THR A 173 -3.23 -5.23 -5.94
N SER A 174 -2.53 -5.16 -4.81
CA SER A 174 -3.01 -5.74 -3.56
C SER A 174 -3.00 -4.76 -2.42
N LEU A 175 -3.89 -4.97 -1.46
CA LEU A 175 -3.82 -4.35 -0.15
C LEU A 175 -3.61 -5.44 0.89
N THR A 176 -2.62 -5.26 1.75
CA THR A 176 -2.32 -6.17 2.85
C THR A 176 -2.50 -5.43 4.15
N MET A 177 -3.35 -5.95 5.03
CA MET A 177 -3.44 -5.50 6.41
C MET A 177 -2.84 -6.56 7.32
N GLN A 178 -1.92 -6.14 8.18
CA GLN A 178 -1.37 -6.98 9.22
C GLN A 178 -1.85 -6.49 10.57
N THR A 179 -2.02 -7.39 11.53
CA THR A 179 -2.48 -7.04 12.87
C THR A 179 -1.71 -7.87 13.89
N ILE A 180 -1.14 -7.21 14.89
CA ILE A 180 -0.54 -7.84 16.07
C ILE A 180 -1.57 -7.83 17.19
N TYR A 181 -1.67 -8.97 17.87
CA TYR A 181 -2.56 -9.16 19.00
C TYR A 181 -1.73 -9.36 20.29
N ARG A 182 -2.19 -8.76 21.38
CA ARG A 182 -1.77 -8.99 22.75
C ARG A 182 -2.50 -10.22 23.29
N GLU A 183 -1.86 -10.91 24.23
CA GLU A 183 -2.54 -11.94 25.01
C GLU A 183 -3.58 -11.28 25.94
N GLU A 184 -4.83 -11.75 25.92
CA GLU A 184 -5.89 -11.26 26.80
C GLU A 184 -5.48 -11.40 28.28
N ILE A 185 -5.55 -10.29 29.02
CA ILE A 185 -5.30 -10.27 30.46
C ILE A 185 -6.66 -10.40 31.16
N LEU A 186 -6.70 -11.13 32.28
CA LEU A 186 -7.95 -11.44 33.02
C LEU A 186 -8.74 -10.20 33.48
N GLU A 187 -8.08 -9.04 33.59
CA GLU A 187 -8.68 -7.76 33.99
C GLU A 187 -9.53 -7.12 32.87
N ASP A 188 -9.29 -7.48 31.61
CA ASP A 188 -10.00 -6.93 30.43
C ASP A 188 -11.42 -7.50 30.26
N GLN A 189 -11.81 -8.50 31.05
CA GLN A 189 -13.14 -9.12 31.02
C GLN A 189 -14.20 -8.34 31.81
N GLU A 190 -13.81 -7.50 32.78
CA GLU A 190 -14.76 -6.78 33.65
C GLU A 190 -15.27 -5.46 33.04
N LEU A 191 -14.51 -4.87 32.13
CA LEU A 191 -14.88 -3.64 31.44
C LEU A 191 -15.41 -4.04 30.05
N GLY A 192 -16.72 -4.23 29.91
CA GLY A 192 -17.37 -4.64 28.65
C GLY A 192 -17.30 -3.61 27.52
N SER A 193 -16.17 -2.93 27.34
CA SER A 193 -15.90 -2.04 26.22
C SER A 193 -15.40 -2.85 25.01
N PRO A 194 -15.86 -2.52 23.78
CA PRO A 194 -15.32 -3.06 22.53
C PRO A 194 -13.82 -2.75 22.28
N GLU A 195 -13.17 -2.02 23.19
CA GLU A 195 -11.78 -1.58 23.09
C GLU A 195 -10.77 -2.66 23.57
N SER A 196 -11.24 -3.76 24.15
CA SER A 196 -10.38 -4.86 24.62
C SER A 196 -10.13 -5.99 23.60
N ILE A 197 -10.24 -5.71 22.29
CA ILE A 197 -9.94 -6.71 21.22
C ILE A 197 -8.47 -7.16 21.24
N GLY A 198 -7.64 -6.60 22.13
CA GLY A 198 -6.25 -7.00 22.32
C GLY A 198 -5.40 -6.64 21.11
N VAL A 199 -5.81 -5.71 20.25
CA VAL A 199 -4.97 -5.27 19.14
C VAL A 199 -3.84 -4.40 19.70
N MET A 200 -2.59 -4.74 19.36
CA MET A 200 -1.42 -3.96 19.75
C MET A 200 -0.96 -3.00 18.65
N GLY A 201 -1.18 -3.38 17.39
CA GLY A 201 -0.67 -2.65 16.25
C GLY A 201 -1.21 -3.20 14.94
N ARG A 202 -1.34 -2.32 13.94
CA ARG A 202 -1.80 -2.64 12.59
C ARG A 202 -0.91 -1.98 11.54
N SER A 203 -0.63 -2.66 10.45
CA SER A 203 -0.09 -2.02 9.23
C SER A 203 -1.04 -2.24 8.07
N LEU A 204 -0.98 -1.33 7.10
CA LEU A 204 -1.81 -1.37 5.90
C LEU A 204 -0.96 -0.95 4.70
N SER A 205 -0.60 -1.90 3.83
CA SER A 205 0.27 -1.64 2.67
C SER A 205 -0.45 -1.89 1.35
N LEU A 206 -0.48 -0.87 0.49
CA LEU A 206 -0.97 -0.98 -0.88
C LEU A 206 0.21 -1.23 -1.80
N ARG A 207 0.13 -2.27 -2.63
CA ARG A 207 1.21 -2.65 -3.54
C ARG A 207 0.71 -2.84 -4.97
N ILE A 208 1.41 -2.24 -5.92
CA ILE A 208 1.28 -2.50 -7.35
C ILE A 208 2.38 -3.49 -7.75
N HIS A 209 1.97 -4.61 -8.35
CA HIS A 209 2.84 -5.77 -8.61
C HIS A 209 3.31 -5.81 -10.04
N ASP A 210 4.62 -6.01 -10.21
CA ASP A 210 5.27 -6.45 -11.44
C ASP A 210 4.91 -5.64 -12.71
N LEU A 211 4.76 -4.33 -12.58
CA LEU A 211 4.55 -3.44 -13.73
C LEU A 211 5.77 -3.55 -14.65
N THR A 212 5.57 -4.04 -15.86
CA THR A 212 6.63 -4.23 -16.84
C THR A 212 6.55 -3.11 -17.88
N VAL A 213 7.50 -2.19 -17.83
CA VAL A 213 7.50 -1.00 -18.70
C VAL A 213 8.78 -0.96 -19.56
N PRO A 214 8.65 -0.81 -20.89
CA PRO A 214 9.79 -0.55 -21.76
C PRO A 214 10.39 0.84 -21.50
N THR A 215 11.62 0.87 -20.96
CA THR A 215 12.32 2.07 -20.51
C THR A 215 13.69 2.19 -21.14
N LEU A 216 14.11 3.42 -21.46
CA LEU A 216 15.44 3.70 -21.98
C LEU A 216 16.44 3.81 -20.82
N ILE A 217 17.10 2.71 -20.47
CA ILE A 217 17.94 2.62 -19.27
C ILE A 217 19.26 1.89 -19.47
N GLY A 218 20.35 2.46 -18.95
CA GLY A 218 21.68 1.84 -18.98
C GLY A 218 22.80 2.85 -19.11
N MET A 219 24.01 2.43 -18.72
CA MET A 219 25.22 3.25 -18.77
C MET A 219 25.93 3.13 -20.12
N LEU A 220 25.80 1.98 -20.80
CA LEU A 220 26.47 1.75 -22.06
C LEU A 220 25.74 2.47 -23.20
N GLU A 221 26.48 3.03 -24.13
CA GLU A 221 25.91 3.77 -25.27
C GLU A 221 24.90 2.93 -26.06
N LYS A 222 25.18 1.64 -26.27
CA LYS A 222 24.26 0.69 -26.93
C LYS A 222 22.91 0.56 -26.23
N GLU A 223 22.88 0.68 -24.91
CA GLU A 223 21.64 0.64 -24.10
C GLU A 223 20.82 1.93 -24.25
N ARG A 224 21.43 3.01 -24.76
CA ARG A 224 20.79 4.31 -24.98
C ARG A 224 20.03 4.42 -26.29
N PHE A 225 20.06 3.38 -27.13
CA PHE A 225 19.34 3.37 -28.41
C PHE A 225 18.09 2.50 -28.41
N ARG A 226 17.89 1.65 -27.40
CA ARG A 226 16.75 0.73 -27.33
C ARG A 226 16.15 0.66 -25.94
N LYS A 227 14.82 0.69 -25.88
CA LYS A 227 14.07 0.44 -24.65
C LYS A 227 14.27 -1.02 -24.22
N GLN A 228 14.38 -1.21 -22.92
CA GLN A 228 14.53 -2.50 -22.26
C GLN A 228 13.40 -2.64 -21.25
N ASN A 229 12.92 -3.85 -21.03
CA ASN A 229 11.87 -4.08 -20.04
C ASN A 229 12.46 -3.91 -18.64
N VAL A 230 11.82 -3.06 -17.85
CA VAL A 230 12.09 -2.90 -16.41
C VAL A 230 10.83 -3.29 -15.68
N ILE A 231 10.98 -4.13 -14.65
CA ILE A 231 9.89 -4.54 -13.78
C ILE A 231 9.93 -3.62 -12.55
N VAL A 232 8.80 -2.98 -12.23
CA VAL A 232 8.65 -2.14 -11.04
C VAL A 232 7.58 -2.70 -10.11
N ASN A 233 7.94 -2.79 -8.84
CA ASN A 233 7.03 -3.00 -7.73
C ASN A 233 7.02 -1.72 -6.89
N VAL A 234 5.83 -1.18 -6.64
CA VAL A 234 5.66 -0.02 -5.75
C VAL A 234 4.75 -0.41 -4.61
N GLU A 235 5.21 -0.15 -3.39
CA GLU A 235 4.48 -0.39 -2.17
C GLU A 235 4.39 0.90 -1.37
N VAL A 236 3.17 1.28 -0.98
CA VAL A 236 2.89 2.43 -0.14
C VAL A 236 2.36 1.91 1.17
N ASP A 237 3.21 1.98 2.19
CA ASP A 237 2.89 1.58 3.56
C ASP A 237 2.18 2.72 4.30
N ARG A 238 1.42 2.38 5.34
CA ARG A 238 0.45 3.28 6.01
C ARG A 238 -0.58 3.83 5.01
N TRP A 239 -1.13 2.97 4.17
CA TRP A 239 -2.16 3.31 3.19
C TRP A 239 -3.52 3.50 3.87
N LEU A 240 -3.82 4.73 4.31
CA LEU A 240 -5.07 5.04 5.01
C LEU A 240 -6.24 5.42 4.08
N TRP A 241 -6.04 5.42 2.77
CA TRP A 241 -6.99 6.02 1.83
C TRP A 241 -8.06 5.04 1.35
N TYR A 242 -9.28 5.53 1.23
CA TYR A 242 -10.34 4.88 0.47
C TYR A 242 -10.24 5.23 -1.02
N GLY A 243 -10.89 4.43 -1.86
CA GLY A 243 -10.93 4.60 -3.32
C GLY A 243 -9.73 3.99 -4.07
N ASP A 244 -9.68 4.28 -5.37
CA ASP A 244 -8.81 3.58 -6.34
C ASP A 244 -7.55 4.36 -6.75
N SER A 245 -6.84 4.92 -5.78
CA SER A 245 -5.65 5.72 -6.11
C SER A 245 -4.46 4.90 -6.60
N HIS A 246 -4.52 3.57 -6.57
CA HIS A 246 -3.56 2.72 -7.26
C HIS A 246 -3.50 2.98 -8.77
N TRP A 247 -4.63 3.36 -9.38
CA TRP A 247 -4.68 3.72 -10.80
C TRP A 247 -3.91 4.99 -11.10
N ASP A 248 -4.13 6.02 -10.27
CA ASP A 248 -3.46 7.31 -10.38
C ASP A 248 -1.93 7.13 -10.25
N MET A 249 -1.50 6.24 -9.33
CA MET A 249 -0.10 5.85 -9.17
C MET A 249 0.46 5.08 -10.37
N GLU A 250 -0.25 4.06 -10.87
CA GLU A 250 0.19 3.29 -12.05
C GLU A 250 0.41 4.21 -13.27
N GLN A 251 -0.53 5.14 -13.53
CA GLN A 251 -0.42 6.09 -14.63
C GLN A 251 0.88 6.92 -14.53
N ILE A 252 1.17 7.46 -13.34
CA ILE A 252 2.39 8.25 -13.13
C ILE A 252 3.65 7.39 -13.27
N ILE A 253 3.66 6.17 -12.72
CA ILE A 253 4.80 5.26 -12.81
C ILE A 253 5.10 4.93 -14.27
N VAL A 254 4.09 4.49 -15.02
CA VAL A 254 4.24 4.11 -16.44
C VAL A 254 4.74 5.31 -17.24
N LYS A 255 4.13 6.49 -17.11
CA LYS A 255 4.56 7.69 -17.84
C LYS A 255 5.99 8.11 -17.48
N ALA A 256 6.33 8.13 -16.19
CA ALA A 256 7.68 8.43 -15.73
C ALA A 256 8.72 7.47 -16.33
N MET A 257 8.40 6.19 -16.43
CA MET A 257 9.28 5.17 -17.01
C MET A 257 9.34 5.24 -18.54
N GLU A 258 8.25 5.56 -19.22
CA GLU A 258 8.20 5.64 -20.68
C GLU A 258 8.94 6.85 -21.24
N GLU A 259 8.88 7.98 -20.52
CA GLU A 259 9.38 9.29 -20.94
C GLU A 259 10.80 9.61 -20.43
N SER A 260 11.34 8.76 -19.57
CA SER A 260 12.65 8.96 -18.96
C SER A 260 13.78 8.25 -19.71
N SER A 261 15.00 8.69 -19.40
CA SER A 261 16.23 8.20 -20.02
C SER A 261 17.33 8.16 -18.95
N PHE A 262 17.20 7.28 -17.95
CA PHE A 262 18.14 7.20 -16.82
C PHE A 262 19.31 6.27 -17.10
N GLN A 263 20.47 6.56 -16.55
CA GLN A 263 21.63 5.66 -16.69
C GLN A 263 21.55 4.46 -15.74
N THR A 264 20.99 4.66 -14.55
CA THR A 264 20.98 3.66 -13.47
C THR A 264 19.57 3.46 -12.92
N LEU A 265 19.33 2.31 -12.28
CA LEU A 265 18.03 1.98 -11.68
C LEU A 265 17.76 2.84 -10.44
N GLU A 266 18.78 3.19 -9.67
CA GLU A 266 18.69 4.02 -8.47
C GLU A 266 18.08 5.39 -8.80
N ALA A 267 18.60 6.05 -9.85
CA ALA A 267 18.10 7.35 -10.28
C ALA A 267 16.66 7.29 -10.80
N LEU A 268 16.28 6.17 -11.43
CA LEU A 268 14.90 5.94 -11.87
C LEU A 268 13.96 5.68 -10.67
N ALA A 269 14.38 4.87 -9.70
CA ALA A 269 13.61 4.59 -8.49
C ALA A 269 13.35 5.88 -7.71
N GLU A 270 14.38 6.69 -7.50
CA GLU A 270 14.28 7.99 -6.85
C GLU A 270 13.34 8.93 -7.62
N HIS A 271 13.41 8.94 -8.96
CA HIS A 271 12.54 9.74 -9.79
C HIS A 271 11.06 9.37 -9.64
N ILE A 272 10.75 8.07 -9.69
CA ILE A 272 9.39 7.55 -9.53
C ILE A 272 8.86 7.91 -8.13
N GLY A 273 9.65 7.69 -7.08
CA GLY A 273 9.24 8.00 -5.69
C GLY A 273 8.92 9.48 -5.49
N LYS A 274 9.73 10.37 -6.06
CA LYS A 274 9.49 11.82 -6.03
C LYS A 274 8.19 12.22 -6.72
N LEU A 275 7.93 11.67 -7.92
CA LEU A 275 6.71 11.98 -8.68
C LEU A 275 5.45 11.47 -7.99
N LEU A 276 5.46 10.22 -7.49
CA LEU A 276 4.34 9.65 -6.74
C LEU A 276 4.04 10.46 -5.48
N THR A 277 5.09 10.80 -4.72
CA THR A 277 4.95 11.59 -3.51
C THR A 277 4.33 12.94 -3.81
N ARG A 278 4.89 13.67 -4.78
CA ARG A 278 4.48 15.05 -5.09
C ARG A 278 3.09 15.13 -5.72
N TYR A 279 2.77 14.29 -6.69
CA TYR A 279 1.56 14.44 -7.50
C TYR A 279 0.44 13.46 -7.16
N VAL A 280 0.64 12.54 -6.20
CA VAL A 280 -0.42 11.66 -5.69
C VAL A 280 -0.55 11.74 -4.18
N LEU A 281 0.53 11.44 -3.45
CA LEU A 281 0.44 11.25 -2.00
C LEU A 281 0.22 12.56 -1.26
N ILE A 282 1.00 13.60 -1.54
CA ILE A 282 0.81 14.91 -0.90
C ILE A 282 -0.61 15.44 -1.14
N PRO A 283 -1.13 15.54 -2.39
CA PRO A 283 -2.53 15.93 -2.62
C PRO A 283 -3.56 15.13 -1.82
N LYS A 284 -3.35 13.81 -1.67
CA LYS A 284 -4.23 12.94 -0.87
C LYS A 284 -4.15 13.25 0.62
N ILE A 285 -2.94 13.46 1.14
CA ILE A 285 -2.70 13.82 2.54
C ILE A 285 -3.36 15.16 2.84
N ILE A 286 -3.12 16.18 2.00
CA ILE A 286 -3.73 17.50 2.18
C ILE A 286 -5.25 17.40 2.15
N GLY A 287 -5.82 16.73 1.14
CA GLY A 287 -7.26 16.53 1.05
C GLY A 287 -7.87 15.83 2.26
N ALA A 288 -7.15 14.87 2.85
CA ALA A 288 -7.58 14.18 4.06
C ALA A 288 -7.50 15.09 5.30
N VAL A 289 -6.38 15.79 5.50
CA VAL A 289 -6.21 16.70 6.65
C VAL A 289 -7.22 17.84 6.61
N SER A 290 -7.50 18.40 5.44
CA SER A 290 -8.51 19.45 5.26
C SER A 290 -9.95 18.97 5.52
N THR A 291 -10.19 17.66 5.60
CA THR A 291 -11.54 17.07 5.81
C THR A 291 -11.68 16.29 7.12
N ALA A 292 -10.59 16.12 7.90
CA ALA A 292 -10.55 15.24 9.08
C ALA A 292 -11.41 15.73 10.26
N SER A 293 -11.58 17.05 10.46
CA SER A 293 -12.54 17.62 11.42
C SER A 293 -12.75 19.13 11.21
N SER A 294 -13.83 19.70 11.76
CA SER A 294 -14.11 21.15 11.63
C SER A 294 -13.10 22.04 12.38
N GLU A 295 -12.38 21.49 13.35
CA GLU A 295 -11.37 22.21 14.15
C GLU A 295 -9.97 22.06 13.52
N ALA A 296 -9.63 20.86 13.04
CA ALA A 296 -8.42 20.61 12.26
C ALA A 296 -8.44 21.40 10.96
N ALA A 297 -9.58 21.47 10.26
CA ALA A 297 -9.72 22.26 9.04
C ALA A 297 -9.52 23.77 9.27
N LYS A 298 -10.08 24.33 10.35
CA LYS A 298 -9.87 25.76 10.69
C LYS A 298 -8.43 26.08 11.05
N THR A 299 -7.75 25.14 11.70
CA THR A 299 -6.33 25.28 12.04
C THR A 299 -5.47 25.17 10.79
N TRP A 300 -5.82 24.25 9.88
CA TRP A 300 -5.16 24.06 8.58
C TRP A 300 -5.22 25.31 7.71
N GLU A 301 -6.39 25.96 7.60
CA GLU A 301 -6.60 27.21 6.85
C GLU A 301 -5.78 28.39 7.39
N SER A 302 -5.23 28.30 8.60
CA SER A 302 -4.41 29.37 9.21
C SER A 302 -2.91 29.23 8.90
N PHE A 303 -2.48 28.12 8.31
CA PHE A 303 -1.06 27.86 8.04
C PHE A 303 -0.56 28.62 6.80
N SER A 304 0.76 28.79 6.74
CA SER A 304 1.42 29.51 5.66
C SER A 304 1.55 28.65 4.41
N ASP A 305 1.29 29.24 3.24
CA ASP A 305 1.61 28.63 1.94
C ASP A 305 3.09 28.23 1.79
N ASP A 306 3.98 28.88 2.57
CA ASP A 306 5.39 28.54 2.63
C ASP A 306 5.58 27.30 3.52
N TYR A 307 5.73 26.15 2.87
CA TYR A 307 5.92 24.85 3.52
C TYR A 307 7.02 24.82 4.59
N LYS A 308 8.00 25.73 4.55
CA LYS A 308 9.07 25.82 5.58
C LYS A 308 8.60 26.45 6.89
N LYS A 309 7.50 27.20 6.85
CA LYS A 309 6.93 27.92 7.99
C LYS A 309 5.75 27.17 8.62
N VAL A 310 5.28 26.11 7.98
CA VAL A 310 4.23 25.25 8.53
C VAL A 310 4.79 24.49 9.74
N PRO A 311 4.12 24.53 10.90
CA PRO A 311 4.53 23.78 12.08
C PRO A 311 4.10 22.31 11.95
N TRP A 312 4.72 21.55 11.03
CA TRP A 312 4.31 20.19 10.65
C TRP A 312 4.10 19.23 11.84
N GLU A 313 4.89 19.36 12.91
CA GLU A 313 4.79 18.52 14.11
C GLU A 313 3.48 18.71 14.89
N GLU A 314 2.91 19.90 14.78
CA GLU A 314 1.62 20.32 15.38
C GLU A 314 0.43 19.98 14.48
N THR A 315 0.67 19.49 13.26
CA THR A 315 -0.38 19.09 12.32
C THR A 315 -0.62 17.59 12.34
N ASP A 316 -1.81 17.17 11.89
CA ASP A 316 -2.17 15.75 11.72
C ASP A 316 -1.50 15.11 10.49
N VAL A 317 -0.75 15.89 9.69
CA VAL A 317 -0.09 15.42 8.44
C VAL A 317 0.79 14.19 8.70
N LYS A 318 1.47 14.15 9.85
CA LYS A 318 2.35 13.04 10.21
C LYS A 318 1.61 11.69 10.33
N ASP A 319 0.36 11.71 10.78
CA ASP A 319 -0.48 10.52 10.99
C ASP A 319 -0.95 9.93 9.65
N PHE A 320 -0.92 10.76 8.62
CA PHE A 320 -1.32 10.47 7.26
C PHE A 320 -0.14 10.18 6.31
N CYS A 321 1.10 10.46 6.73
CA CYS A 321 2.27 10.27 5.88
C CYS A 321 2.58 8.78 5.68
N SER A 322 2.71 8.38 4.42
CA SER A 322 3.05 7.02 4.00
C SER A 322 4.56 6.81 3.85
N ILE A 323 5.01 5.55 3.81
CA ILE A 323 6.37 5.19 3.40
C ILE A 323 6.29 4.58 2.00
N VAL A 324 7.07 5.09 1.06
CA VAL A 324 7.08 4.61 -0.33
C VAL A 324 8.27 3.68 -0.53
N ASN A 325 8.00 2.41 -0.79
CA ASN A 325 8.98 1.40 -1.13
C ASN A 325 8.92 1.12 -2.63
N ILE A 326 10.05 1.21 -3.31
CA ILE A 326 10.18 0.97 -4.75
C ILE A 326 11.24 -0.08 -4.97
N LYS A 327 10.86 -1.13 -5.69
CA LYS A 327 11.78 -2.15 -6.19
C LYS A 327 11.77 -2.15 -7.71
N LEU A 328 12.94 -2.00 -8.31
CA LEU A 328 13.14 -2.10 -9.75
C LEU A 328 14.04 -3.28 -10.08
N GLU A 329 13.67 -4.03 -11.11
CA GLU A 329 14.45 -5.15 -11.64
C GLU A 329 14.62 -4.99 -13.14
N LYS A 330 15.81 -5.30 -13.65
CA LYS A 330 16.11 -5.23 -15.08
C LYS A 330 16.44 -6.63 -15.61
N PRO A 331 15.42 -7.44 -15.92
CA PRO A 331 15.62 -8.81 -16.37
C PRO A 331 16.35 -8.87 -17.72
N GLY A 332 17.12 -9.94 -17.93
CA GLY A 332 17.71 -10.27 -19.23
C GLY A 332 19.01 -9.56 -19.59
N ILE A 333 19.59 -8.72 -18.72
CA ILE A 333 20.97 -8.23 -18.91
C ILE A 333 21.97 -9.38 -18.73
N TYR A 334 21.81 -10.14 -17.66
CA TYR A 334 22.65 -11.27 -17.31
C TYR A 334 21.85 -12.57 -17.42
N MET A 335 22.51 -13.65 -17.81
CA MET A 335 21.85 -14.95 -17.98
C MET A 335 21.66 -15.69 -16.65
N ASP A 336 22.50 -15.38 -15.66
CA ASP A 336 22.59 -16.05 -14.37
C ASP A 336 21.93 -15.26 -13.23
N THR A 337 21.52 -14.01 -13.48
CA THR A 337 20.93 -13.15 -12.45
C THR A 337 20.05 -12.04 -13.02
N ILE A 338 19.18 -11.51 -12.16
CA ILE A 338 18.36 -10.33 -12.43
C ILE A 338 18.84 -9.21 -11.50
N PRO A 339 19.55 -8.20 -12.04
CA PRO A 339 19.97 -7.06 -11.23
C PRO A 339 18.75 -6.20 -10.87
N GLY A 340 18.79 -5.59 -9.68
CA GLY A 340 17.74 -4.72 -9.20
C GLY A 340 18.19 -3.78 -8.09
N VAL A 341 17.32 -2.84 -7.76
CA VAL A 341 17.47 -1.92 -6.63
C VAL A 341 16.18 -1.91 -5.84
N GLU A 342 16.31 -1.77 -4.53
CA GLU A 342 15.20 -1.50 -3.62
C GLU A 342 15.51 -0.23 -2.82
N MET A 343 14.52 0.64 -2.71
CA MET A 343 14.64 1.95 -2.06
C MET A 343 13.38 2.22 -1.25
N SER A 344 13.55 2.79 -0.06
CA SER A 344 12.46 3.28 0.79
C SER A 344 12.57 4.79 0.96
N MET A 345 11.43 5.48 0.94
CA MET A 345 11.32 6.92 1.03
C MET A 345 10.23 7.28 2.04
N ASP A 346 10.66 7.86 3.18
CA ASP A 346 9.75 8.48 4.13
C ASP A 346 9.41 9.90 3.66
N ILE A 347 8.12 10.15 3.45
CA ILE A 347 7.61 11.39 2.87
C ILE A 347 7.28 12.44 3.93
N GLN A 348 7.47 12.13 5.22
CA GLN A 348 7.19 13.08 6.29
C GLN A 348 7.88 14.44 6.05
N PRO A 349 7.18 15.57 6.27
CA PRO A 349 7.71 16.91 6.03
C PRO A 349 8.66 17.36 7.15
N GLN A 350 9.77 16.63 7.34
CA GLN A 350 10.80 16.98 8.32
C GLN A 350 11.90 17.80 7.65
N SER A 351 12.35 18.89 8.29
CA SER A 351 13.35 19.80 7.70
C SER A 351 14.71 19.15 7.41
N ASN A 352 15.03 18.05 8.10
CA ASN A 352 16.22 17.22 7.88
C ASN A 352 16.02 16.13 6.81
N SER A 353 14.78 15.92 6.33
CA SER A 353 14.49 14.94 5.28
C SER A 353 15.01 15.44 3.94
N PRO A 354 15.69 14.59 3.14
CA PRO A 354 16.10 14.95 1.78
C PRO A 354 14.90 15.20 0.85
N TYR A 355 13.69 14.84 1.28
CA TYR A 355 12.45 14.96 0.53
C TYR A 355 11.56 16.12 0.97
N PHE A 356 11.97 16.91 1.96
CA PHE A 356 11.17 18.02 2.49
C PHE A 356 10.70 19.00 1.42
N TYR A 357 11.56 19.25 0.42
CA TYR A 357 11.26 20.17 -0.68
C TYR A 357 10.09 19.71 -1.58
N LEU A 358 9.68 18.44 -1.52
CA LEU A 358 8.53 17.95 -2.28
C LEU A 358 7.20 18.54 -1.79
N TRP A 359 7.19 19.12 -0.59
CA TRP A 359 6.06 19.84 0.00
C TRP A 359 5.97 21.30 -0.45
N GLU A 360 6.90 21.78 -1.29
CA GLU A 360 6.78 23.11 -1.89
C GLU A 360 5.48 23.22 -2.71
N ASP A 361 4.71 24.29 -2.46
CA ASP A 361 3.39 24.54 -3.04
C ASP A 361 2.35 23.43 -2.77
N TYR A 362 2.43 22.72 -1.62
CA TYR A 362 1.59 21.55 -1.30
C TYR A 362 0.08 21.77 -1.52
N GLU A 363 -0.45 22.97 -1.27
CA GLU A 363 -1.88 23.30 -1.43
C GLU A 363 -2.34 23.38 -2.90
N LYS A 364 -1.40 23.65 -3.81
CA LYS A 364 -1.68 23.79 -5.25
C LYS A 364 -1.48 22.47 -6.00
N LEU A 365 -0.91 21.46 -5.33
CA LEU A 365 -0.65 20.16 -5.94
C LEU A 365 -1.98 19.45 -6.26
N LYS A 366 -2.06 18.90 -7.46
CA LYS A 366 -3.23 18.22 -8.00
C LYS A 366 -2.81 16.84 -8.49
N ILE A 367 -3.78 15.95 -8.51
CA ILE A 367 -3.61 14.62 -9.10
C ILE A 367 -3.95 14.76 -10.60
N PRO A 368 -3.11 14.23 -11.51
CA PRO A 368 -3.44 14.18 -12.93
C PRO A 368 -4.81 13.53 -13.16
N GLU A 369 -5.55 14.01 -14.14
CA GLU A 369 -6.83 13.40 -14.52
C GLU A 369 -6.63 11.93 -14.93
N ARG A 370 -7.62 11.10 -14.61
CA ARG A 370 -7.62 9.69 -14.99
C ARG A 370 -7.71 9.59 -16.51
N SER A 371 -6.84 8.78 -17.12
CA SER A 371 -6.69 8.67 -18.57
C SER A 371 -6.10 9.93 -19.19
N TYR A 372 -5.02 10.44 -18.59
CA TYR A 372 -4.32 11.60 -19.13
C TYR A 372 -3.68 11.29 -20.49
N ASN A 373 -4.23 11.92 -21.52
CA ASN A 373 -3.74 11.84 -22.90
C ASN A 373 -2.64 12.88 -23.11
N GLY A 374 -1.40 12.54 -22.77
CA GLY A 374 -0.24 13.41 -22.97
C GLY A 374 1.03 12.84 -22.35
N THR A 375 2.06 13.68 -22.27
CA THR A 375 3.28 13.37 -21.51
C THR A 375 3.18 13.96 -20.11
N LEU A 376 3.67 13.23 -19.11
CA LEU A 376 3.69 13.72 -17.73
C LEU A 376 4.49 15.02 -17.62
N LYS A 377 5.55 15.18 -18.42
CA LYS A 377 6.32 16.44 -18.49
C LYS A 377 5.47 17.63 -18.94
N ASP A 378 4.66 17.46 -19.97
CA ASP A 378 3.80 18.53 -20.47
C ASP A 378 2.71 18.89 -19.45
N TRP A 379 2.12 17.87 -18.81
CA TRP A 379 1.14 18.08 -17.73
C TRP A 379 1.72 18.90 -16.57
N ILE A 380 2.94 18.55 -16.13
CA ILE A 380 3.63 19.29 -15.06
C ILE A 380 3.90 20.73 -15.52
N ALA A 381 4.42 20.93 -16.74
CA ALA A 381 4.72 22.26 -17.25
C ALA A 381 3.47 23.16 -17.39
N GLU A 382 2.31 22.57 -17.70
CA GLU A 382 1.04 23.27 -17.80
C GLU A 382 0.48 23.67 -16.42
N ASN A 383 0.53 22.76 -15.44
CA ASN A 383 -0.07 22.99 -14.13
C ASN A 383 0.87 23.73 -13.17
N TYR A 384 2.19 23.64 -13.38
CA TYR A 384 3.23 24.20 -12.53
C TYR A 384 4.31 24.90 -13.39
N PRO A 385 3.97 25.99 -14.12
CA PRO A 385 4.89 26.68 -15.03
C PRO A 385 6.07 27.34 -14.30
N ASP A 386 5.83 27.77 -13.06
CA ASP A 386 6.82 28.38 -12.17
C ASP A 386 7.65 27.35 -11.41
N GLU A 387 7.23 26.07 -11.41
CA GLU A 387 8.12 24.98 -11.05
C GLU A 387 9.14 24.93 -12.19
N PRO A 388 10.34 25.52 -12.01
CA PRO A 388 11.34 25.40 -13.05
C PRO A 388 11.59 23.89 -13.17
N LEU A 389 12.42 23.47 -14.11
CA LEU A 389 13.14 22.22 -13.90
C LEU A 389 14.03 22.36 -12.63
N ALA A 390 13.45 22.38 -11.42
CA ALA A 390 14.08 22.18 -10.12
C ALA A 390 14.72 20.77 -10.07
N TYR A 391 14.25 19.90 -10.98
CA TYR A 391 14.91 18.69 -11.45
C TYR A 391 16.33 18.90 -12.04
N ARG A 392 16.67 20.09 -12.57
CA ARG A 392 18.00 20.40 -13.15
C ARG A 392 18.95 21.12 -12.18
N LYS A 393 18.47 22.08 -11.38
CA LYS A 393 19.39 22.97 -10.63
C LYS A 393 20.16 22.27 -9.50
N ARG A 394 19.57 21.31 -8.78
CA ARG A 394 20.25 20.67 -7.64
C ARG A 394 21.18 19.52 -7.99
N LYS A 395 21.17 19.05 -9.25
CA LYS A 395 22.19 18.11 -9.75
C LYS A 395 23.41 18.84 -10.31
N LEU A 396 23.31 20.11 -10.73
CA LEU A 396 24.46 20.87 -11.19
C LEU A 396 25.40 21.25 -10.03
N GLU A 397 24.88 21.69 -8.89
CA GLU A 397 25.69 22.07 -7.72
C GLU A 397 26.41 20.86 -7.07
N ALA A 398 25.88 19.64 -7.26
CA ALA A 398 26.55 18.40 -6.85
C ALA A 398 27.46 17.78 -7.95
N SER A 399 27.27 18.14 -9.23
CA SER A 399 28.04 17.53 -10.35
C SER A 399 29.24 18.35 -10.82
N GLU A 400 29.35 19.64 -10.46
CA GLU A 400 30.50 20.48 -10.83
C GLU A 400 31.82 20.05 -10.16
N THR A 401 31.80 19.04 -9.28
CA THR A 401 33.00 18.40 -8.70
C THR A 401 33.33 17.00 -9.25
N GLU A 402 32.54 16.40 -10.15
CA GLU A 402 32.72 14.98 -10.54
C GLU A 402 33.00 14.60 -12.02
N PRO A 403 33.39 15.47 -12.98
CA PRO A 403 33.78 14.99 -14.30
C PRO A 403 35.07 14.13 -14.28
N ALA A 404 35.85 14.17 -13.20
CA ALA A 404 37.07 13.37 -13.02
C ALA A 404 36.82 11.96 -12.44
N LYS A 405 35.67 11.71 -11.81
CA LYS A 405 35.36 10.40 -11.20
C LYS A 405 34.67 9.44 -12.16
N SER A 406 33.76 9.93 -13.01
CA SER A 406 33.05 9.08 -13.98
C SER A 406 33.96 8.39 -15.00
N ARG A 407 35.07 9.04 -15.39
CA ARG A 407 36.12 8.41 -16.21
C ARG A 407 36.82 7.24 -15.50
N LYS A 408 37.09 7.37 -14.19
CA LYS A 408 37.73 6.29 -13.41
C LYS A 408 36.81 5.08 -13.22
N THR A 409 35.52 5.30 -12.94
CA THR A 409 34.57 4.19 -12.75
C THR A 409 34.33 3.40 -14.04
N THR A 410 34.35 4.08 -15.20
CA THR A 410 34.21 3.42 -16.50
C THR A 410 35.45 2.59 -16.87
N GLU A 411 36.64 2.98 -16.39
CA GLU A 411 37.88 2.20 -16.56
C GLU A 411 37.93 1.00 -15.58
N GLU A 412 37.45 1.14 -14.35
CA GLU A 412 37.38 0.04 -13.37
C GLU A 412 36.40 -1.06 -13.78
N VAL A 413 35.22 -0.71 -14.30
CA VAL A 413 34.23 -1.71 -14.75
C VAL A 413 34.69 -2.46 -16.01
N ASN A 414 35.52 -1.84 -16.86
CA ASN A 414 36.05 -2.45 -18.08
C ASN A 414 37.40 -3.19 -17.88
N SER A 415 38.01 -3.14 -16.70
CA SER A 415 39.37 -3.66 -16.47
C SER A 415 39.45 -5.01 -15.76
N HIS A 416 38.34 -5.75 -15.59
CA HIS A 416 38.41 -7.16 -15.19
C HIS A 416 38.73 -8.07 -16.39
N PRO A 417 39.94 -8.65 -16.50
CA PRO A 417 40.23 -9.63 -17.53
C PRO A 417 39.72 -11.00 -17.10
N SER A 418 39.13 -11.72 -18.04
CA SER A 418 38.82 -13.13 -17.94
C SER A 418 40.11 -13.93 -17.71
N SER A 419 40.26 -14.54 -16.54
CA SER A 419 41.33 -15.49 -16.28
C SER A 419 41.14 -16.73 -17.18
N PRO A 420 42.18 -17.19 -17.93
CA PRO A 420 42.05 -18.39 -18.73
C PRO A 420 42.21 -19.65 -17.86
N ASN A 421 41.37 -20.65 -18.14
CA ASN A 421 41.47 -22.00 -17.60
C ASN A 421 42.86 -22.61 -17.81
N PRO A 422 43.45 -23.30 -16.82
CA PRO A 422 44.56 -24.20 -17.09
C PRO A 422 44.03 -25.60 -17.41
N THR A 423 44.21 -26.03 -18.66
CA THR A 423 44.17 -27.45 -19.01
C THR A 423 45.46 -28.16 -18.63
N ALA A 424 45.28 -29.35 -18.06
CA ALA A 424 46.13 -30.56 -18.12
C ALA A 424 47.47 -30.58 -17.37
N SER A 425 47.52 -31.44 -16.36
CA SER A 425 48.53 -32.51 -16.23
C SER A 425 47.90 -33.73 -15.59
#